data_AF-A0A7C6V335-F1
#
_entry.id   AF-A0A7C6V335-F1
#
_cell.length_a   1.000
_cell.length_b   1.000
_cell.length_c   1.000
_cell.angle_alpha   90.00
_cell.angle_beta   90.00
_cell.angle_gamma   90.00
#
_symmetry.space_group_name_H-M   'P 1'
#
loop_
_entity.id
_entity.type
_entity.pdbx_description
1 polymer ?
#
loop_
_entity_poly.entity_id
_entity_poly.type
_entity_poly.pdbx_seq_one_letter_code
_entity_poly.pdbx_strand_id
1 'polypeptide(L)'
;MEELQQRYETLRAKIFKTQPAQVPLPGQVSLFNGYLLLKVIDDPLTRDINLHRLNGLIEKRNYSLFAHGFEVVDEEDYAGFKKLVEDIAAAFLAAGGSSLVELVERYQFLRPPF
;
A
#
# COMPACT_ATOMS: atom_id res chain seq x y z
N MET A 1 -12.27 20.71 4.44
CA MET A 1 -11.63 20.40 3.14
C MET A 1 -10.24 21.00 3.03
N GLU A 2 -10.04 22.28 3.36
CA GLU A 2 -8.71 22.92 3.36
C GLU A 2 -7.70 22.22 4.30
N GLU A 3 -8.12 21.86 5.51
CA GLU A 3 -7.25 21.15 6.47
C GLU A 3 -6.76 19.79 5.95
N LEU A 4 -7.65 18.99 5.37
CA LEU A 4 -7.31 17.69 4.78
C LEU A 4 -6.28 17.85 3.65
N GLN A 5 -6.49 18.85 2.79
CA GLN A 5 -5.59 19.14 1.69
C GLN A 5 -4.20 19.56 2.21
N GLN A 6 -4.15 20.43 3.21
CA GLN A 6 -2.87 20.87 3.78
C GLN A 6 -2.11 19.73 4.47
N ARG A 7 -2.81 18.84 5.19
CA ARG A 7 -2.21 17.63 5.77
C ARG A 7 -1.68 16.68 4.69
N TYR A 8 -2.42 16.50 3.59
CA TYR A 8 -2.00 15.69 2.44
C TYR A 8 -0.75 16.27 1.77
N GLU A 9 -0.74 17.57 1.46
CA GLU A 9 0.40 18.27 0.85
C GLU A 9 1.66 18.15 1.72
N THR A 10 1.51 18.34 3.04
CA THR A 10 2.61 18.23 4.01
C THR A 10 3.17 16.81 4.07
N LEU A 11 2.31 15.80 4.17
CA LEU A 11 2.74 14.40 4.22
C LEU A 11 3.42 13.98 2.91
N ARG A 12 2.85 14.37 1.77
CA ARG A 12 3.41 14.08 0.44
C ARG A 12 4.80 14.69 0.30
N ALA A 13 4.95 15.98 0.63
CA ALA A 13 6.23 16.68 0.60
C ALA A 13 7.29 15.99 1.47
N LYS A 14 6.90 15.54 2.67
CA LYS A 14 7.78 14.79 3.58
C LYS A 14 8.26 13.46 2.96
N ILE A 15 7.38 12.69 2.32
CA ILE A 15 7.76 11.41 1.72
C ILE A 15 8.69 11.59 0.52
N PHE A 16 8.38 12.53 -0.37
CA PHE A 16 9.15 12.78 -1.57
C PHE A 16 10.36 13.69 -1.36
N LYS A 17 10.58 14.18 -0.13
CA LYS A 17 11.64 15.14 0.23
C LYS A 17 11.61 16.39 -0.64
N THR A 18 10.42 16.87 -0.96
CA THR A 18 10.21 18.10 -1.75
C THR A 18 9.68 19.22 -0.86
N GLN A 19 9.66 20.45 -1.37
CA GLN A 19 8.92 21.52 -0.70
C GLN A 19 7.40 21.23 -0.81
N PRO A 20 6.60 21.63 0.20
CA PRO A 20 5.15 21.65 0.08
C PRO A 20 4.76 22.57 -1.07
N ALA A 21 4.03 22.01 -2.03
CA ALA A 21 3.40 22.75 -3.11
C ALA A 21 1.89 22.59 -2.98
N GLN A 22 1.12 23.55 -3.49
CA GLN A 22 -0.31 23.39 -3.66
C GLN A 22 -0.55 22.26 -4.67
N VAL A 23 -0.75 21.06 -4.16
CA VAL A 23 -1.03 19.87 -4.95
C VAL A 23 -2.48 19.54 -4.67
N PRO A 24 -3.37 19.66 -5.66
CA PRO A 24 -4.77 19.34 -5.45
C PRO A 24 -4.88 17.87 -5.02
N LEU A 25 -5.92 17.58 -4.24
CA LEU A 25 -6.28 16.19 -3.95
C LEU A 25 -6.43 15.43 -5.27
N PRO A 26 -5.95 14.18 -5.33
CA PRO A 26 -5.88 13.45 -6.58
C PRO A 26 -7.30 13.13 -7.08
N GLY A 27 -7.62 13.54 -8.32
CA GLY A 27 -8.91 13.20 -8.94
C GLY A 27 -9.09 11.70 -9.20
N GLN A 28 -7.98 10.97 -9.37
CA GLN A 28 -7.93 9.51 -9.35
C GLN A 28 -7.00 9.04 -8.25
N VAL A 29 -7.49 8.16 -7.38
CA VAL A 29 -6.72 7.66 -6.23
C VAL A 29 -5.85 6.49 -6.67
N SER A 30 -4.57 6.76 -6.95
CA SER A 30 -3.57 5.69 -7.12
C SER A 30 -3.34 4.95 -5.80
N LEU A 31 -2.75 3.75 -5.85
CA LEU A 31 -2.48 2.95 -4.65
C LEU A 31 -1.73 3.77 -3.59
N PHE A 32 -0.62 4.40 -3.97
CA PHE A 32 0.18 5.18 -3.03
C PHE A 32 -0.58 6.41 -2.49
N ASN A 33 -1.30 7.12 -3.37
CA ASN A 33 -2.13 8.25 -2.94
C ASN A 33 -3.26 7.81 -1.99
N GLY A 34 -3.83 6.62 -2.18
CA GLY A 34 -4.81 6.04 -1.26
C GLY A 34 -4.24 5.88 0.13
N TYR A 35 -3.05 5.31 0.27
CA TYR A 35 -2.37 5.20 1.56
C TYR A 35 -2.01 6.54 2.19
N LEU A 36 -1.63 7.55 1.39
CA LEU A 36 -1.42 8.90 1.90
C LEU A 36 -2.72 9.49 2.46
N LEU A 37 -3.83 9.37 1.74
CA LEU A 37 -5.13 9.87 2.18
C LEU A 37 -5.60 9.16 3.45
N LEU A 38 -5.49 7.82 3.50
CA LEU A 38 -5.82 7.03 4.68
C LEU A 38 -4.96 7.43 5.89
N LYS A 39 -3.65 7.68 5.69
CA LYS A 39 -2.77 8.16 6.76
C LYS A 39 -3.16 9.55 7.26
N VAL A 40 -3.58 10.43 6.36
CA VAL A 40 -4.01 11.79 6.70
C VAL A 40 -5.32 11.78 7.50
N ILE A 41 -6.22 10.83 7.30
CA ILE A 41 -7.44 10.70 8.10
C ILE A 41 -7.27 9.79 9.32
N ASP A 42 -6.02 9.44 9.67
CA ASP A 42 -5.67 8.60 10.81
C ASP A 42 -6.33 7.20 10.78
N ASP A 43 -6.51 6.65 9.58
CA ASP A 43 -7.13 5.34 9.37
C ASP A 43 -6.31 4.22 10.04
N PRO A 44 -6.95 3.30 10.80
CA PRO A 44 -6.27 2.20 11.49
C PRO A 44 -5.36 1.36 10.59
N LEU A 45 -5.71 1.16 9.32
CA LEU A 45 -4.92 0.38 8.36
C LEU A 45 -3.49 0.91 8.24
N THR A 46 -3.31 2.23 8.40
CA THR A 46 -2.04 2.90 8.11
C THR A 46 -1.16 3.13 9.33
N ARG A 47 -1.58 2.73 10.54
CA ARG A 47 -0.83 2.99 11.79
C ARG A 47 0.60 2.47 11.71
N ASP A 48 0.75 1.22 11.31
CA ASP A 48 2.04 0.51 11.29
C ASP A 48 2.69 0.42 9.90
N ILE A 49 2.09 1.07 8.89
CA ILE A 49 2.61 1.05 7.52
C ILE A 49 3.72 2.09 7.36
N ASN A 50 4.90 1.62 6.97
CA ASN A 50 5.99 2.49 6.53
C ASN A 50 5.76 2.95 5.08
N LEU A 51 5.23 4.17 4.92
CA LEU A 51 4.92 4.75 3.61
C LEU A 51 6.13 4.92 2.68
N HIS A 52 7.34 5.12 3.22
CA HIS A 52 8.54 5.23 2.39
C HIS A 52 8.90 3.86 1.77
N ARG A 53 8.85 2.80 2.59
CA ARG A 53 9.04 1.42 2.13
C ARG A 53 7.97 1.00 1.12
N LEU A 54 6.71 1.37 1.37
CA LEU A 54 5.61 1.13 0.44
C LEU A 54 5.84 1.81 -0.90
N ASN A 55 6.21 3.10 -0.91
CA ASN A 55 6.47 3.83 -2.14
C ASN A 55 7.60 3.18 -2.95
N GLY A 56 8.72 2.84 -2.30
CA GLY A 56 9.85 2.19 -2.97
C GLY A 56 9.47 0.86 -3.63
N LEU A 57 8.60 0.07 -3.00
CA LEU A 57 8.14 -1.20 -3.55
C LEU A 57 7.12 -1.05 -4.68
N ILE A 58 6.24 -0.04 -4.60
CA ILE A 58 5.34 0.30 -5.71
C ILE A 58 6.16 0.68 -6.95
N GLU A 59 7.19 1.50 -6.78
CA GLU A 59 8.09 1.88 -7.88
C GLU A 59 8.82 0.66 -8.44
N LYS A 60 9.43 -0.18 -7.60
CA LYS A 60 10.08 -1.43 -8.05
C LYS A 60 9.12 -2.32 -8.85
N ARG A 61 7.88 -2.51 -8.39
CA ARG A 61 6.87 -3.28 -9.13
C ARG A 61 6.54 -2.63 -10.48
N ASN A 62 6.41 -1.30 -10.53
CA ASN A 62 6.13 -0.58 -11.78
C ASN A 62 7.25 -0.73 -12.81
N TYR A 63 8.51 -0.74 -12.38
CA TYR A 63 9.69 -0.93 -13.24
C TYR A 63 10.05 -2.40 -13.51
N SER A 64 9.41 -3.34 -12.82
CA SER A 64 9.63 -4.76 -13.05
C SER A 64 9.10 -5.25 -14.40
N LEU A 65 9.73 -6.31 -14.90
CA LEU A 65 9.33 -7.05 -16.11
C LEU A 65 7.87 -7.55 -16.05
N PHE A 66 7.36 -7.84 -14.86
CA PHE A 66 6.00 -8.35 -14.64
C PHE A 66 4.91 -7.28 -14.69
N ALA A 67 5.27 -6.00 -14.81
CA ALA A 67 4.31 -4.92 -14.98
C ALA A 67 4.58 -4.16 -16.29
N HIS A 68 5.44 -3.15 -16.26
CA HIS A 68 5.63 -2.21 -17.37
C HIS A 68 7.09 -1.90 -17.69
N GLY A 69 8.06 -2.49 -16.97
CA GLY A 69 9.47 -2.21 -17.20
C GLY A 69 10.28 -3.44 -17.63
N PHE A 70 11.59 -3.37 -17.39
CA PHE A 70 12.55 -4.39 -17.83
C PHE A 70 13.42 -4.92 -16.68
N GLU A 71 13.19 -4.44 -15.44
CA GLU A 71 13.95 -4.88 -14.29
C GLU A 71 13.55 -6.31 -13.90
N VAL A 72 14.56 -7.16 -13.73
CA VAL A 72 14.36 -8.52 -13.22
C VAL A 72 14.26 -8.44 -11.70
N VAL A 73 13.19 -9.00 -11.15
CA VAL A 73 12.98 -9.11 -9.70
C VAL A 73 13.75 -10.33 -9.21
N ASP A 74 14.76 -10.12 -8.38
CA ASP A 74 15.47 -11.21 -7.72
C ASP A 74 14.69 -11.76 -6.50
N GLU A 75 15.21 -12.83 -5.91
CA GLU A 75 14.56 -13.50 -4.79
C GLU A 75 14.49 -12.62 -3.53
N GLU A 76 15.48 -11.76 -3.31
CA GLU A 76 15.52 -10.84 -2.17
C GLU A 76 14.44 -9.75 -2.32
N ASP A 77 14.32 -9.17 -3.51
CA ASP A 77 13.29 -8.20 -3.85
C ASP A 77 11.89 -8.80 -3.76
N TYR A 78 11.73 -10.03 -4.24
CA TYR A 78 10.48 -10.78 -4.07
C TYR A 78 10.14 -10.99 -2.59
N ALA A 79 11.09 -11.48 -1.79
CA ALA A 79 10.85 -11.73 -0.37
C ALA A 79 10.49 -10.44 0.39
N GLY A 80 11.16 -9.33 0.06
CA GLY A 80 10.87 -8.00 0.60
C GLY A 80 9.48 -7.49 0.24
N PHE A 81 9.05 -7.70 -1.01
CA PHE A 81 7.72 -7.36 -1.50
C PHE A 81 6.64 -8.21 -0.85
N LYS A 82 6.81 -9.53 -0.86
CA LYS A 82 5.89 -10.50 -0.24
C LYS A 82 5.64 -10.15 1.22
N LYS A 83 6.70 -9.92 2.00
CA LYS A 83 6.59 -9.56 3.41
C LYS A 83 5.75 -8.30 3.62
N LEU A 84 5.99 -7.25 2.81
CA LEU A 84 5.18 -6.02 2.93
C LEU A 84 3.69 -6.28 2.64
N VAL A 85 3.38 -7.04 1.58
CA VAL A 85 2.00 -7.34 1.23
C VAL A 85 1.32 -8.16 2.32
N GLU A 86 2.04 -9.12 2.92
CA GLU A 86 1.55 -9.89 4.08
C GLU A 86 1.30 -9.00 5.29
N ASP A 87 2.22 -8.08 5.61
CA ASP A 87 2.07 -7.11 6.70
C ASP A 87 0.82 -6.22 6.49
N ILE A 88 0.62 -5.74 5.26
CA ILE A 88 -0.55 -4.92 4.88
C ILE A 88 -1.85 -5.73 4.97
N ALA A 89 -1.85 -6.96 4.46
CA ALA A 89 -3.02 -7.83 4.49
C ALA A 89 -3.40 -8.16 5.94
N ALA A 90 -2.43 -8.46 6.79
CA ALA A 90 -2.64 -8.67 8.21
C ALA A 90 -3.24 -7.43 8.89
N ALA A 91 -2.70 -6.23 8.61
CA ALA A 91 -3.23 -4.98 9.14
C ALA A 91 -4.67 -4.71 8.67
N PHE A 92 -4.99 -4.99 7.41
CA PHE A 92 -6.35 -4.85 6.87
C PHE A 92 -7.34 -5.79 7.55
N LEU A 93 -6.98 -7.06 7.71
CA LEU A 93 -7.83 -8.04 8.38
C LEU A 93 -8.04 -7.70 9.85
N ALA A 94 -6.97 -7.29 10.55
CA ALA A 94 -7.05 -6.85 11.93
C ALA A 94 -7.98 -5.63 12.09
N ALA A 95 -7.88 -4.65 11.18
CA ALA A 95 -8.78 -3.49 11.17
C ALA A 95 -10.25 -3.89 10.92
N GLY A 96 -10.49 -4.94 10.15
CA GLY A 96 -11.81 -5.53 9.90
C GLY A 96 -12.28 -6.54 10.96
N GLY A 97 -11.49 -6.79 12.02
CA GLY A 97 -11.83 -7.75 13.07
C GLY A 97 -11.79 -9.21 12.62
N SER A 98 -10.94 -9.55 11.65
CA SER A 98 -10.76 -10.93 11.17
C SER A 98 -9.28 -11.28 11.02
N SER A 99 -8.98 -12.53 10.64
CA SER A 99 -7.63 -13.01 10.39
C SER A 99 -7.55 -13.86 9.12
N LEU A 100 -6.33 -14.03 8.59
CA LEU A 100 -6.12 -14.84 7.39
C LEU A 100 -6.52 -16.31 7.64
N VAL A 101 -6.28 -16.80 8.87
CA VAL A 101 -6.65 -18.16 9.28
C VAL A 101 -8.16 -18.36 9.17
N GLU A 102 -8.95 -17.44 9.72
CA GLU A 102 -10.41 -17.49 9.64
C GLU A 102 -10.92 -17.45 8.20
N LEU A 103 -10.31 -16.61 7.35
CA LEU A 103 -10.69 -16.53 5.94
C LEU A 103 -10.39 -17.83 5.19
N VAL A 104 -9.22 -18.45 5.41
CA VAL A 104 -8.84 -19.69 4.75
C VAL A 104 -9.71 -20.87 5.21
N GLU A 105 -10.15 -20.87 6.47
CA GLU A 105 -11.12 -21.86 6.96
C GLU A 105 -12.51 -21.68 6.32
N ARG A 106 -12.94 -20.42 6.15
CA ARG A 106 -14.25 -20.08 5.58
C ARG A 106 -14.32 -20.23 4.06
N TYR A 107 -13.23 -19.92 3.37
CA TYR A 107 -13.16 -19.87 1.91
C TYR A 107 -12.10 -20.84 1.42
N GLN A 108 -12.56 -21.94 0.82
CA GLN A 108 -11.69 -22.93 0.19
C GLN A 108 -11.94 -22.96 -1.31
N PHE A 109 -10.89 -23.23 -2.08
CA PHE A 109 -11.06 -23.56 -3.49
C PHE A 109 -11.92 -24.82 -3.60
N LEU A 110 -12.96 -24.76 -4.44
CA LEU A 110 -13.75 -25.94 -4.77
C LEU A 110 -12.80 -26.98 -5.38
N ARG A 111 -12.74 -28.16 -4.77
CA ARG A 111 -12.04 -29.32 -5.34
C ARG A 111 -13.07 -30.15 -6.09
N PRO A 112 -13.15 -30.05 -7.43
CA PRO A 112 -14.01 -30.93 -8.19
C PRO A 112 -13.54 -32.39 -8.00
N PRO A 113 -14.46 -33.36 -7.91
CA PRO A 113 -14.09 -34.76 -7.95
C PRO A 113 -13.49 -35.07 -9.33
N PHE A 114 -12.26 -35.56 -9.36
CA PHE A 114 -11.66 -36.17 -10.54
C PHE A 114 -12.11 -37.63 -10.64
#